data_AF-A0A960XC01-F1
#
_entry.id   AF-A0A960XC01-F1
#
_cell.length_a   1.000
_cell.length_b   1.000
_cell.length_c   1.000
_cell.angle_alpha   90.00
_cell.angle_beta   90.00
_cell.angle_gamma   90.00
#
_symmetry.space_group_name_H-M   'P 1'
#
loop_
_entity.id
_entity.type
_entity.pdbx_description
1 polymer ?
#
loop_
_entity_poly.entity_id
_entity_poly.type
_entity_poly.pdbx_seq_one_letter_code
_entity_poly.pdbx_strand_id
1 'polypeptide(L)'
;MQQLPLELIRHPYSWEVPDPIFEEAKRAKACLIGPGVGKGEGIHTFVQSVVSKLDLPMVIDADALYHLKVFPKGAILTPHYREMLHLLGKEELSHDDCQAFVDQGEVTVVLKGAPTWVFHPKTTPLIIPKGDPGMATAGTGDVLTGMIAALLAQGLKGREAAALGVYLHGTCGEIVAAKQTSYDLIASDLIEVLPEAFQQLLKRSAQE
;
A
#
# COMPACT_ATOMS: atom_id res chain seq x y z
N MET A 1 -23.78 7.54 -17.91
CA MET A 1 -22.89 8.47 -17.19
C MET A 1 -21.63 8.61 -18.02
N GLN A 2 -21.33 9.79 -18.56
CA GLN A 2 -20.01 10.06 -19.14
C GLN A 2 -18.99 9.93 -18.00
N GLN A 3 -18.10 8.94 -18.14
CA GLN A 3 -16.96 8.79 -17.25
C GLN A 3 -16.09 10.02 -17.48
N LEU A 4 -16.07 10.95 -16.53
CA LEU A 4 -15.05 12.01 -16.55
C LEU A 4 -13.71 11.26 -16.61
N PRO A 5 -12.86 11.54 -17.62
CA PRO A 5 -11.58 10.86 -17.69
C PRO A 5 -10.83 11.12 -16.39
N LEU A 6 -10.20 10.07 -15.85
CA LEU A 6 -9.23 10.25 -14.79
C LEU A 6 -8.13 11.14 -15.35
N GLU A 7 -8.15 12.42 -14.98
CA GLU A 7 -7.13 13.37 -15.39
C GLU A 7 -5.88 13.08 -14.56
N LEU A 8 -4.84 12.53 -15.20
CA LEU A 8 -3.52 12.46 -14.59
C LEU A 8 -2.93 13.86 -14.60
N ILE A 9 -3.09 14.57 -13.48
CA ILE A 9 -2.46 15.86 -13.28
C ILE A 9 -1.05 15.64 -12.74
N ARG A 10 -0.03 15.99 -13.54
CA ARG A 10 1.38 15.90 -13.14
C ARG A 10 1.94 17.28 -12.86
N HIS A 11 2.24 17.55 -11.59
CA HIS A 11 2.98 18.73 -11.17
C HIS A 11 4.40 18.34 -10.79
N PRO A 12 5.45 18.75 -11.54
CA PRO A 12 6.82 18.56 -11.10
C PRO A 12 7.10 19.48 -9.90
N TYR A 13 7.84 18.97 -8.90
CA TYR A 13 8.30 19.72 -7.75
C TYR A 13 9.76 19.38 -7.44
N SER A 14 10.46 20.31 -6.77
CA SER A 14 11.76 20.05 -6.15
C SER A 14 11.56 19.64 -4.70
N TRP A 15 12.31 18.66 -4.21
CA TRP A 15 12.30 18.28 -2.80
C TRP A 15 12.73 19.44 -1.86
N GLU A 16 13.43 20.44 -2.39
CA GLU A 16 13.86 21.64 -1.66
C GLU A 16 12.69 22.62 -1.42
N VAL A 17 11.66 22.57 -2.25
CA VAL A 17 10.49 23.47 -2.18
C VAL A 17 9.20 22.64 -2.27
N PRO A 18 8.81 21.97 -1.17
CA PRO A 18 7.66 21.06 -1.17
C PRO A 18 6.30 21.76 -1.15
N ASP A 19 6.25 23.09 -1.06
CA ASP A 19 5.02 23.87 -0.89
C ASP A 19 3.89 23.54 -1.91
N PRO A 20 4.18 23.32 -3.21
CA PRO A 20 3.13 22.94 -4.17
C PRO A 20 2.41 21.63 -3.83
N ILE A 21 3.06 20.69 -3.15
CA ILE A 21 2.44 19.42 -2.73
C ILE A 21 1.32 19.68 -1.73
N PHE A 22 1.52 20.61 -0.79
CA PHE A 22 0.52 20.92 0.23
C PHE A 22 -0.71 21.60 -0.36
N GLU A 23 -0.55 22.38 -1.42
CA GLU A 23 -1.66 22.97 -2.16
C GLU A 23 -2.47 21.91 -2.91
N GLU A 24 -1.82 21.00 -3.63
CA GLU A 24 -2.52 19.90 -4.32
C GLU A 24 -3.20 18.93 -3.34
N ALA A 25 -2.55 18.67 -2.20
CA ALA A 25 -3.11 17.79 -1.17
C ALA A 25 -4.46 18.26 -0.61
N LYS A 26 -4.78 19.57 -0.69
CA LYS A 26 -6.10 20.10 -0.29
C LYS A 26 -7.25 19.51 -1.09
N ARG A 27 -6.99 19.00 -2.29
CA ARG A 27 -7.98 18.37 -3.18
C ARG A 27 -8.00 16.85 -3.06
N ALA A 28 -7.00 16.26 -2.40
CA ALA A 28 -6.87 14.83 -2.23
C ALA A 28 -7.74 14.29 -1.08
N LYS A 29 -7.99 12.98 -1.10
CA LYS A 29 -8.69 12.26 -0.02
C LYS A 29 -7.80 11.26 0.73
N ALA A 30 -6.68 10.88 0.13
CA ALA A 30 -5.63 10.08 0.75
C ALA A 30 -4.28 10.43 0.10
N CYS A 31 -3.19 10.05 0.75
CA CYS A 31 -1.82 10.22 0.26
C CYS A 31 -1.12 8.85 0.18
N LEU A 32 -0.36 8.62 -0.88
CA LEU A 32 0.62 7.52 -0.98
C LEU A 32 2.01 8.15 -1.12
N ILE A 33 2.95 7.76 -0.27
CA ILE A 33 4.35 8.20 -0.33
C ILE A 33 5.28 6.99 -0.18
N GLY A 34 6.32 6.92 -1.01
CA GLY A 34 7.29 5.82 -0.94
C GLY A 34 7.89 5.40 -2.26
N PRO A 35 7.08 4.86 -3.20
CA PRO A 35 7.59 4.31 -4.44
C PRO A 35 8.47 5.30 -5.22
N GLY A 36 9.75 4.98 -5.37
CA GLY A 36 10.71 5.77 -6.15
C GLY A 36 11.10 7.13 -5.56
N VAL A 37 10.82 7.42 -4.29
CA VAL A 37 11.22 8.70 -3.67
C VAL A 37 12.73 8.77 -3.39
N GLY A 38 13.41 7.63 -3.29
CA GLY A 38 14.86 7.54 -3.11
C GLY A 38 15.34 7.65 -1.66
N LYS A 39 16.66 7.55 -1.48
CA LYS A 39 17.32 7.53 -0.15
C LYS A 39 18.42 8.59 0.02
N GLY A 40 18.45 9.59 -0.85
CA GLY A 40 19.49 10.62 -0.87
C GLY A 40 19.40 11.67 0.25
N GLU A 41 20.47 12.45 0.40
CA GLU A 41 20.48 13.63 1.27
C GLU A 41 19.37 14.62 0.84
N GLY A 42 18.61 15.16 1.79
CA GLY A 42 17.44 16.01 1.53
C GLY A 42 16.11 15.26 1.42
N ILE A 43 16.08 14.02 0.92
CA ILE A 43 14.85 13.21 0.82
C ILE A 43 14.30 12.87 2.20
N HIS A 44 15.17 12.62 3.17
CA HIS A 44 14.78 12.38 4.56
C HIS A 44 13.92 13.52 5.12
N THR A 45 14.42 14.76 5.03
CA THR A 45 13.73 15.97 5.48
C THR A 45 12.42 16.19 4.71
N PHE A 46 12.45 15.92 3.40
CA PHE A 46 11.26 16.00 2.55
C PHE A 46 10.16 15.04 3.00
N VAL A 47 10.45 13.74 3.13
CA VAL A 47 9.47 12.72 3.55
C VAL A 47 8.91 13.07 4.93
N GLN A 48 9.76 13.46 5.89
CA GLN A 48 9.30 13.88 7.21
C GLN A 48 8.40 15.12 7.16
N SER A 49 8.74 16.13 6.36
CA SER A 49 7.92 17.33 6.19
C SER A 49 6.55 16.99 5.60
N VAL A 50 6.49 16.16 4.57
CA VAL A 50 5.22 15.75 3.94
C VAL A 50 4.36 14.96 4.93
N VAL A 51 4.93 13.95 5.57
CA VAL A 51 4.21 13.05 6.48
C VAL A 51 3.70 13.76 7.73
N SER A 52 4.44 14.75 8.25
CA SER A 52 4.05 15.49 9.45
C SER A 52 3.05 16.63 9.21
N LYS A 53 3.02 17.20 8.00
CA LYS A 53 2.16 18.36 7.68
C LYS A 53 0.86 17.98 6.97
N LEU A 54 0.79 16.81 6.35
CA LEU A 54 -0.44 16.35 5.69
C LEU A 54 -1.41 15.71 6.68
N ASP A 55 -2.57 16.35 6.84
CA ASP A 55 -3.72 15.80 7.57
C ASP A 55 -4.61 14.99 6.61
N LEU A 56 -4.07 13.89 6.10
CA LEU A 56 -4.75 12.96 5.19
C LEU A 56 -4.52 11.51 5.61
N PRO A 57 -5.51 10.62 5.41
CA PRO A 57 -5.25 9.18 5.44
C PRO A 57 -4.08 8.83 4.51
N MET A 58 -3.11 8.06 5.01
CA MET A 58 -1.84 7.87 4.30
C MET A 58 -1.45 6.40 4.19
N VAL A 59 -0.94 6.03 3.01
CA VAL A 59 -0.19 4.80 2.77
C VAL A 59 1.29 5.17 2.64
N ILE A 60 2.15 4.48 3.38
CA ILE A 60 3.60 4.71 3.41
C ILE A 60 4.30 3.41 3.02
N ASP A 61 5.08 3.45 1.95
CA ASP A 61 5.73 2.27 1.37
C ASP A 61 7.21 2.50 1.08
N ALA A 62 7.91 1.40 0.77
CA ALA A 62 9.22 1.40 0.13
C ALA A 62 10.23 2.36 0.80
N ASP A 63 10.85 3.24 0.02
CA ASP A 63 11.88 4.17 0.48
C ASP A 63 11.41 5.06 1.64
N ALA A 64 10.14 5.46 1.68
CA ALA A 64 9.62 6.32 2.76
C ALA A 64 9.66 5.65 4.13
N LEU A 65 9.55 4.31 4.20
CA LEU A 65 9.64 3.55 5.45
C LEU A 65 11.03 3.67 6.10
N TYR A 66 12.08 3.91 5.33
CA TYR A 66 13.45 4.10 5.84
C TYR A 66 13.71 5.51 6.39
N HIS A 67 12.84 6.47 6.11
CA HIS A 67 13.03 7.88 6.50
C HIS A 67 12.25 8.27 7.76
N LEU A 68 11.40 7.38 8.26
CA LEU A 68 10.45 7.68 9.33
C LEU A 68 10.67 6.77 10.54
N LYS A 69 10.58 7.36 11.73
CA LYS A 69 10.57 6.64 13.02
C LYS A 69 9.23 6.72 13.73
N VAL A 70 8.43 7.72 13.39
CA VAL A 70 7.09 7.97 13.93
C VAL A 70 6.16 8.12 12.74
N PHE A 71 5.04 7.43 12.80
CA PHE A 71 4.05 7.39 11.74
C PHE A 71 2.78 8.10 12.20
N PRO A 72 2.03 8.74 11.28
CA PRO A 72 0.72 9.28 11.60
C PRO A 72 -0.22 8.16 12.08
N LYS A 73 -1.02 8.43 13.10
CA LYS A 73 -2.04 7.49 13.57
C LYS A 73 -3.00 7.16 12.43
N GLY A 74 -3.34 5.89 12.29
CA GLY A 74 -4.21 5.40 11.22
C GLY A 74 -3.52 5.23 9.85
N ALA A 75 -2.22 5.54 9.72
CA ALA A 75 -1.48 5.26 8.49
C ALA A 75 -1.43 3.74 8.20
N ILE A 76 -1.35 3.40 6.92
CA ILE A 76 -1.11 2.04 6.45
C ILE A 76 0.34 1.95 5.97
N LEU A 77 1.12 1.06 6.58
CA LEU A 77 2.48 0.76 6.16
C LEU A 77 2.48 -0.55 5.38
N THR A 78 3.27 -0.65 4.31
CA THR A 78 3.29 -1.83 3.44
C THR A 78 4.68 -2.48 3.35
N PRO A 79 5.38 -2.73 4.47
CA PRO A 79 6.73 -3.29 4.43
C PRO A 79 6.75 -4.72 3.87
N HIS A 80 7.77 -5.06 3.09
CA HIS A 80 8.22 -6.44 2.98
C HIS A 80 9.06 -6.86 4.20
N TYR A 81 9.40 -8.14 4.33
CA TYR A 81 10.17 -8.68 5.46
C TYR A 81 11.36 -7.81 5.92
N ARG A 82 12.25 -7.40 5.01
CA ARG A 82 13.45 -6.60 5.35
C ARG A 82 13.15 -5.16 5.78
N GLU A 83 12.05 -4.59 5.29
CA GLU A 83 11.59 -3.25 5.70
C GLU A 83 11.00 -3.34 7.10
N MET A 84 10.25 -4.40 7.40
CA MET A 84 9.70 -4.61 8.73
C MET A 84 10.80 -4.82 9.78
N LEU A 85 11.83 -5.60 9.47
CA LEU A 85 13.02 -5.74 10.33
C LEU A 85 13.68 -4.37 10.62
N HIS A 86 13.79 -3.52 9.60
CA HIS A 86 14.31 -2.16 9.75
C HIS A 86 13.43 -1.31 10.68
N LEU A 87 12.12 -1.34 10.49
CA LEU A 87 11.15 -0.61 11.31
C LEU A 87 11.19 -1.04 12.78
N LEU A 88 11.38 -2.34 13.03
CA LEU A 88 11.48 -2.90 14.39
C LEU A 88 12.87 -2.75 15.00
N GLY A 89 13.90 -2.48 14.20
CA GLY A 89 15.30 -2.52 14.65
C GLY A 89 15.73 -3.92 15.11
N LYS A 90 15.27 -4.98 14.42
CA LYS A 90 15.51 -6.38 14.77
C LYS A 90 16.18 -7.15 13.62
N GLU A 91 16.81 -8.27 13.98
CA GLU A 91 17.41 -9.21 13.01
C GLU A 91 16.43 -10.32 12.59
N GLU A 92 15.50 -10.67 13.48
CA GLU A 92 14.45 -11.66 13.23
C GLU A 92 13.07 -11.07 13.50
N LEU A 93 12.09 -11.57 12.75
CA LEU A 93 10.72 -11.10 12.81
C LEU A 93 9.85 -12.10 13.58
N SER A 94 9.09 -11.62 14.56
CA SER A 94 7.98 -12.37 15.14
C SER A 94 6.65 -11.67 14.87
N HIS A 95 5.56 -12.44 14.82
CA HIS A 95 4.22 -11.87 14.66
C HIS A 95 3.81 -11.03 15.88
N ASP A 96 4.27 -11.42 17.07
CA ASP A 96 4.01 -10.67 18.30
C ASP A 96 4.69 -9.29 18.27
N ASP A 97 5.91 -9.20 17.71
CA ASP A 97 6.57 -7.91 17.50
C ASP A 97 5.84 -7.04 16.48
N CYS A 98 5.34 -7.64 15.41
CA CYS A 98 4.52 -6.92 14.43
C CYS A 98 3.23 -6.38 15.07
N GLN A 99 2.57 -7.20 15.89
CA GLN A 99 1.36 -6.81 16.60
C GLN A 99 1.65 -5.69 17.62
N ALA A 100 2.72 -5.81 18.41
CA ALA A 100 3.12 -4.79 19.37
C ALA A 100 3.44 -3.45 18.68
N PHE A 101 4.12 -3.50 17.53
CA PHE A 101 4.44 -2.32 16.73
C PHE A 101 3.17 -1.60 16.24
N VAL A 102 2.19 -2.33 15.68
CA VAL A 102 0.94 -1.70 15.23
C VAL A 102 0.12 -1.16 16.39
N ASP A 103 0.08 -1.86 17.52
CA ASP A 103 -0.66 -1.43 18.71
C ASP A 103 -0.07 -0.14 19.30
N GLN A 104 1.26 -0.04 19.36
CA GLN A 104 1.96 1.14 19.87
C GLN A 104 1.85 2.33 18.92
N GLY A 105 2.02 2.11 17.63
CA GLY A 105 1.99 3.16 16.61
C GLY A 105 0.57 3.60 16.22
N GLU A 106 -0.45 2.82 16.59
CA GLU A 106 -1.83 2.97 16.10
C GLU A 106 -1.90 3.01 14.56
N VAL A 107 -1.10 2.17 13.90
CA VAL A 107 -0.99 2.05 12.43
C VAL A 107 -1.49 0.68 11.96
N THR A 108 -1.78 0.55 10.67
CA THR A 108 -2.01 -0.75 10.03
C THR A 108 -0.74 -1.17 9.30
N VAL A 109 -0.33 -2.43 9.40
CA VAL A 109 0.82 -2.97 8.67
C VAL A 109 0.37 -4.09 7.74
N VAL A 110 0.67 -3.94 6.44
CA VAL A 110 0.57 -4.98 5.43
C VAL A 110 1.97 -5.57 5.26
N LEU A 111 2.24 -6.67 5.96
CA LEU A 111 3.50 -7.39 5.86
C LEU A 111 3.48 -8.24 4.58
N LYS A 112 4.10 -7.71 3.53
CA LYS A 112 4.16 -8.34 2.20
C LYS A 112 4.94 -9.66 2.28
N GLY A 113 4.35 -10.71 1.72
CA GLY A 113 4.90 -12.07 1.69
C GLY A 113 3.90 -13.07 1.10
N ALA A 114 4.26 -14.35 1.10
CA ALA A 114 3.38 -15.44 0.69
C ALA A 114 3.19 -16.42 1.88
N PRO A 115 2.10 -16.29 2.67
CA PRO A 115 0.98 -15.35 2.53
C PRO A 115 1.30 -13.94 3.03
N THR A 116 0.48 -12.96 2.64
CA THR A 116 0.54 -11.59 3.17
C THR A 116 -0.28 -11.49 4.46
N TRP A 117 0.25 -10.78 5.45
CA TRP A 117 -0.39 -10.56 6.74
C TRP A 117 -0.81 -9.10 6.89
N VAL A 118 -2.00 -8.86 7.44
CA VAL A 118 -2.51 -7.52 7.78
C VAL A 118 -2.67 -7.41 9.28
N PHE A 119 -1.74 -6.69 9.92
CA PHE A 119 -1.76 -6.35 11.33
C PHE A 119 -2.49 -5.03 11.51
N HIS A 120 -3.35 -4.94 12.53
CA HIS A 120 -4.10 -3.72 12.86
C HIS A 120 -4.26 -3.60 14.37
N PRO A 121 -4.32 -2.38 14.93
CA PRO A 121 -4.26 -2.19 16.38
C PRO A 121 -5.38 -2.92 17.10
N LYS A 122 -5.03 -3.66 18.15
CA LYS A 122 -5.95 -4.35 19.07
C LYS A 122 -6.91 -5.33 18.38
N THR A 123 -6.48 -5.91 17.27
CA THR A 123 -7.25 -6.91 16.53
C THR A 123 -6.38 -8.09 16.15
N THR A 124 -7.00 -9.26 15.95
CA THR A 124 -6.30 -10.42 15.40
C THR A 124 -5.82 -10.12 13.97
N PRO A 125 -4.55 -10.44 13.63
CA PRO A 125 -4.03 -10.29 12.28
C PRO A 125 -4.88 -11.07 11.27
N LEU A 126 -5.06 -10.50 10.08
CA LEU A 126 -5.64 -11.20 8.94
C LEU A 126 -4.53 -11.85 8.12
N ILE A 127 -4.78 -13.07 7.66
CA ILE A 127 -3.90 -13.78 6.73
C ILE A 127 -4.64 -13.84 5.40
N ILE A 128 -3.99 -13.38 4.33
CA ILE A 128 -4.57 -13.39 2.99
C ILE A 128 -3.75 -14.34 2.13
N PRO A 129 -4.15 -15.62 2.03
CA PRO A 129 -3.46 -16.65 1.26
C PRO A 129 -3.88 -16.58 -0.21
N LYS A 130 -3.75 -15.39 -0.81
CA LYS A 130 -4.06 -15.11 -2.21
C LYS A 130 -2.81 -14.67 -2.94
N GLY A 131 -2.72 -15.03 -4.21
CA GLY A 131 -1.63 -14.64 -5.09
C GLY A 131 -0.97 -15.82 -5.79
N ASP A 132 0.01 -15.48 -6.62
CA ASP A 132 0.76 -16.41 -7.44
C ASP A 132 2.27 -16.07 -7.36
N PRO A 133 3.19 -17.05 -7.41
CA PRO A 133 4.63 -16.77 -7.39
C PRO A 133 5.12 -15.82 -8.48
N GLY A 134 4.43 -15.74 -9.63
CA GLY A 134 4.73 -14.79 -10.70
C GLY A 134 4.65 -13.33 -10.27
N MET A 135 3.90 -13.03 -9.20
CA MET A 135 3.82 -11.69 -8.62
C MET A 135 5.12 -11.23 -7.95
N ALA A 136 6.11 -12.10 -7.77
CA ALA A 136 7.44 -11.76 -7.27
C ALA A 136 8.31 -11.06 -8.33
N THR A 137 7.73 -10.11 -9.06
CA THR A 137 8.37 -9.29 -10.10
C THR A 137 8.31 -7.81 -9.71
N ALA A 138 9.10 -6.98 -10.39
CA ALA A 138 9.20 -5.56 -10.09
C ALA A 138 7.86 -4.84 -10.31
N GLY A 139 7.53 -3.90 -9.43
CA GLY A 139 6.35 -3.03 -9.54
C GLY A 139 5.04 -3.61 -9.02
N THR A 140 4.94 -4.91 -8.72
CA THR A 140 3.69 -5.48 -8.16
C THR A 140 3.38 -4.89 -6.78
N GLY A 141 4.40 -4.61 -5.98
CA GLY A 141 4.26 -3.85 -4.73
C GLY A 141 3.66 -2.46 -4.94
N ASP A 142 4.05 -1.75 -6.00
CA ASP A 142 3.52 -0.41 -6.32
C ASP A 142 2.04 -0.48 -6.73
N VAL A 143 1.66 -1.55 -7.45
CA VAL A 143 0.25 -1.82 -7.77
C VAL A 143 -0.55 -2.05 -6.49
N LEU A 144 -0.06 -2.89 -5.59
CA LEU A 144 -0.70 -3.15 -4.30
C LEU A 144 -0.92 -1.85 -3.50
N THR A 145 0.12 -1.02 -3.37
CA THR A 145 0.02 0.21 -2.56
C THR A 145 -0.87 1.26 -3.20
N GLY A 146 -0.85 1.36 -4.53
CA GLY A 146 -1.81 2.17 -5.29
C GLY A 146 -3.26 1.72 -5.08
N MET A 147 -3.52 0.41 -5.10
CA MET A 147 -4.86 -0.14 -4.84
C MET A 147 -5.35 0.19 -3.43
N ILE A 148 -4.50 0.00 -2.42
CA ILE A 148 -4.83 0.33 -1.02
C ILE A 148 -5.09 1.83 -0.87
N ALA A 149 -4.26 2.70 -1.46
CA ALA A 149 -4.44 4.14 -1.40
C ALA A 149 -5.74 4.60 -2.08
N ALA A 150 -6.10 3.98 -3.21
CA ALA A 150 -7.35 4.26 -3.90
C ALA A 150 -8.59 3.84 -3.09
N LEU A 151 -8.53 2.71 -2.37
CA LEU A 151 -9.59 2.27 -1.46
C LEU A 151 -9.71 3.19 -0.24
N LEU A 152 -8.57 3.63 0.30
CA LEU A 152 -8.52 4.60 1.39
C LEU A 152 -9.12 5.95 0.97
N ALA A 153 -8.82 6.42 -0.24
CA ALA A 153 -9.40 7.64 -0.82
C ALA A 153 -10.92 7.56 -1.02
N GLN A 154 -11.47 6.34 -1.19
CA GLN A 154 -12.91 6.08 -1.26
C GLN A 154 -13.60 6.06 0.12
N GLY A 155 -12.84 6.18 1.21
CA GLY A 155 -13.37 6.28 2.58
C GLY A 155 -13.37 4.97 3.36
N LEU A 156 -12.74 3.91 2.85
CA LEU A 156 -12.51 2.71 3.65
C LEU A 156 -11.54 3.02 4.79
N LYS A 157 -11.72 2.38 5.94
CA LYS A 157 -10.79 2.49 7.07
C LYS A 157 -9.54 1.64 6.82
N GLY A 158 -8.49 1.90 7.59
CA GLY A 158 -7.15 1.33 7.36
C GLY A 158 -7.11 -0.20 7.22
N ARG A 159 -7.78 -0.93 8.12
CA ARG A 159 -7.80 -2.40 8.10
C ARG A 159 -8.53 -2.94 6.88
N GLU A 160 -9.69 -2.38 6.57
CA GLU A 160 -10.57 -2.78 5.47
C GLU A 160 -9.93 -2.46 4.12
N ALA A 161 -9.35 -1.27 3.96
CA ALA A 161 -8.63 -0.88 2.75
C ALA A 161 -7.42 -1.79 2.51
N ALA A 162 -6.63 -2.07 3.56
CA ALA A 162 -5.50 -2.99 3.49
C ALA A 162 -5.94 -4.42 3.12
N ALA A 163 -6.93 -4.97 3.82
CA ALA A 163 -7.39 -6.33 3.57
C ALA A 163 -7.99 -6.51 2.16
N LEU A 164 -8.85 -5.59 1.74
CA LEU A 164 -9.46 -5.65 0.42
C LEU A 164 -8.42 -5.43 -0.69
N GLY A 165 -7.49 -4.49 -0.51
CA GLY A 165 -6.41 -4.24 -1.46
C GLY A 165 -5.53 -5.48 -1.67
N VAL A 166 -5.09 -6.12 -0.59
CA VAL A 166 -4.28 -7.35 -0.66
C VAL A 166 -5.07 -8.50 -1.28
N TYR A 167 -6.34 -8.66 -0.91
CA TYR A 167 -7.21 -9.70 -1.49
C TYR A 167 -7.37 -9.55 -2.99
N LEU A 168 -7.72 -8.34 -3.46
CA LEU A 168 -7.88 -8.06 -4.88
C LEU A 168 -6.57 -8.21 -5.63
N HIS A 169 -5.46 -7.70 -5.09
CA HIS A 169 -4.14 -7.82 -5.68
C HIS A 169 -3.72 -9.28 -5.88
N GLY A 170 -3.88 -10.12 -4.85
CA GLY A 170 -3.63 -11.56 -4.95
C GLY A 170 -4.56 -12.27 -5.92
N THR A 171 -5.84 -11.89 -5.94
CA THR A 171 -6.82 -12.43 -6.89
C THR A 171 -6.46 -12.06 -8.33
N CYS A 172 -5.99 -10.84 -8.59
CA CYS A 172 -5.46 -10.45 -9.90
C CYS A 172 -4.30 -11.37 -10.32
N GLY A 173 -3.37 -11.66 -9.40
CA GLY A 173 -2.25 -12.56 -9.68
C GLY A 173 -2.71 -13.96 -10.07
N GLU A 174 -3.66 -14.54 -9.34
CA GLU A 174 -4.26 -15.85 -9.67
C GLU A 174 -4.95 -15.82 -11.06
N ILE A 175 -5.67 -14.75 -11.38
CA ILE A 175 -6.35 -14.59 -12.68
C ILE A 175 -5.33 -14.50 -13.82
N VAL A 176 -4.29 -13.67 -13.69
CA VAL A 176 -3.26 -13.50 -14.73
C VAL A 176 -2.53 -14.82 -14.94
N ALA A 177 -2.09 -15.48 -13.87
CA ALA A 177 -1.37 -16.75 -13.95
C ALA A 177 -2.22 -17.88 -14.56
N ALA A 178 -3.54 -17.87 -14.36
CA ALA A 178 -4.46 -18.83 -14.98
C ALA A 178 -4.71 -18.55 -16.48
N LYS A 179 -4.68 -17.29 -16.91
CA LYS A 179 -4.87 -16.89 -18.31
C LYS A 179 -3.58 -16.99 -19.13
N GLN A 180 -2.45 -16.77 -18.48
CA GLN A 180 -1.10 -16.77 -19.06
C GLN A 180 -0.27 -17.83 -18.33
N THR A 181 0.92 -17.46 -17.83
CA THR A 181 1.71 -18.27 -16.92
C THR A 181 2.22 -17.40 -15.76
N SER A 182 2.76 -18.03 -14.72
CA SER A 182 3.48 -17.30 -13.67
C SER A 182 4.80 -16.69 -14.16
N TYR A 183 5.34 -17.14 -15.30
CA TYR A 183 6.67 -16.74 -15.78
C TYR A 183 6.68 -15.45 -16.59
N ASP A 184 5.54 -15.05 -17.16
CA ASP A 184 5.39 -13.87 -18.00
C ASP A 184 4.59 -12.74 -17.33
N LEU A 185 4.08 -12.97 -16.12
CA LEU A 185 3.35 -11.98 -15.33
C LEU A 185 4.22 -10.75 -15.05
N ILE A 186 3.70 -9.57 -15.43
CA ILE A 186 4.24 -8.26 -15.05
C ILE A 186 3.20 -7.43 -14.29
N ALA A 187 3.65 -6.36 -13.62
CA ALA A 187 2.79 -5.56 -12.75
C ALA A 187 1.56 -4.95 -13.46
N SER A 188 1.71 -4.54 -14.72
CA SER A 188 0.59 -3.97 -15.50
C SER A 188 -0.51 -4.98 -15.78
N ASP A 189 -0.20 -6.27 -15.89
CA ASP A 189 -1.23 -7.30 -16.13
C ASP A 189 -2.22 -7.38 -14.98
N LEU A 190 -1.76 -7.12 -13.75
CA LEU A 190 -2.61 -7.08 -12.56
C LEU A 190 -3.66 -5.96 -12.65
N ILE A 191 -3.29 -4.83 -13.26
CA ILE A 191 -4.18 -3.67 -13.44
C ILE A 191 -5.26 -4.02 -14.47
N GLU A 192 -4.89 -4.66 -15.57
CA GLU A 192 -5.81 -5.04 -16.65
C GLU A 192 -6.94 -5.97 -16.18
N VAL A 193 -6.63 -6.87 -15.23
CA VAL A 193 -7.63 -7.82 -14.71
C VAL A 193 -8.34 -7.35 -13.43
N LEU A 194 -8.02 -6.16 -12.91
CA LEU A 194 -8.64 -5.63 -11.69
C LEU A 194 -10.17 -5.57 -11.77
N PRO A 195 -10.81 -5.13 -12.88
CA PRO A 195 -12.27 -5.18 -12.99
C PRO A 195 -12.84 -6.60 -12.85
N GLU A 196 -12.14 -7.62 -13.36
CA GLU A 196 -12.57 -9.01 -13.23
C GLU A 196 -12.45 -9.51 -11.79
N ALA A 197 -11.36 -9.17 -11.09
CA ALA A 197 -11.21 -9.49 -9.67
C ALA A 197 -12.36 -8.89 -8.82
N PHE A 198 -12.76 -7.65 -9.09
CA PHE A 198 -13.94 -7.04 -8.48
C PHE A 198 -15.23 -7.78 -8.83
N GLN A 199 -15.44 -8.16 -10.09
CA GLN A 199 -16.63 -8.91 -10.48
C GLN A 199 -16.71 -10.27 -9.77
N GLN A 200 -15.60 -10.97 -9.60
CA GLN A 200 -15.56 -12.23 -8.85
C GLN A 200 -15.98 -12.02 -7.40
N LEU A 201 -15.48 -10.95 -6.75
CA LEU A 201 -15.86 -10.60 -5.38
C LEU A 201 -17.37 -10.30 -5.26
N LEU A 202 -17.90 -9.46 -6.15
CA LEU A 202 -19.32 -9.06 -6.13
C LEU A 202 -20.30 -10.21 -6.44
N LYS A 203 -19.88 -11.17 -7.27
CA LYS A 203 -20.70 -12.37 -7.54
C LYS A 203 -20.80 -13.27 -6.31
N ARG A 204 -19.72 -13.40 -5.53
CA ARG A 204 -19.73 -14.17 -4.28
C ARG A 204 -20.67 -13.55 -3.25
N SER A 205 -20.66 -12.23 -3.09
CA SER A 205 -21.56 -11.55 -2.15
C SER A 205 -23.04 -11.64 -2.52
N ALA A 206 -23.38 -11.97 -3.77
CA ALA A 206 -24.76 -12.15 -4.22
C ALA A 206 -25.26 -13.61 -4.07
N GLN A 207 -24.37 -14.54 -3.71
CA GLN A 207 -24.68 -15.96 -3.52
C GLN A 207 -24.75 -16.37 -2.03
N GLU A 208 -24.38 -15.46 -1.13
CA GLU A 208 -24.52 -15.56 0.33
C GLU A 208 -25.75 -14.77 0.82
#